data_AF-A0A286U0G5-F1
#
_entry.id   AF-A0A286U0G5-F1
#
_cell.length_a   1.000
_cell.length_b   1.000
_cell.length_c   1.000
_cell.angle_alpha   90.00
_cell.angle_beta   90.00
_cell.angle_gamma   90.00
#
_symmetry.space_group_name_H-M   'P 1'
#
loop_
_entity.id
_entity.type
_entity.pdbx_description
1 polymer ?
#
loop_
_entity_poly.entity_id
_entity_poly.type
_entity_poly.pdbx_seq_one_letter_code
_entity_poly.pdbx_strand_id
1 'polypeptide(L)' 'MAVVQRATWPNQLIVRGTLDDIADKIKQAKIKSTAIIIVGRVLTSTDFADSKLYSPEFSHGFRS' A
#
# COMPACT_ATOMS: atom_id res chain seq x y z
N MET A 1 -5.31 7.64 3.25
CA MET A 1 -5.31 6.16 3.39
C MET A 1 -5.89 5.56 2.11
N ALA A 2 -5.48 4.35 1.76
CA ALA A 2 -5.99 3.63 0.60
C ALA A 2 -6.17 2.14 0.93
N VAL A 3 -7.16 1.53 0.29
CA VAL A 3 -7.44 0.08 0.34
C VAL A 3 -7.48 -0.44 -1.09
N VAL A 4 -6.68 -1.47 -1.36
CA VAL A 4 -6.55 -2.06 -2.70
C VAL A 4 -7.01 -3.52 -2.65
N GLN A 5 -8.12 -3.83 -3.28
CA GLN A 5 -8.62 -5.19 -3.43
C GLN A 5 -8.03 -5.84 -4.69
N ARG A 6 -7.57 -7.10 -4.57
CA ARG A 6 -7.03 -7.92 -5.68
C ARG A 6 -5.97 -7.14 -6.47
N ALA A 7 -4.99 -6.59 -5.74
CA ALA A 7 -3.87 -5.88 -6.34
C ALA A 7 -3.26 -6.71 -7.48
N THR A 8 -2.93 -6.05 -8.60
CA THR A 8 -2.40 -6.61 -9.86
C THR A 8 -3.34 -7.51 -10.69
N TRP A 9 -4.59 -7.73 -10.25
CA TRP A 9 -5.56 -8.48 -11.03
C TRP A 9 -6.31 -7.54 -12.00
N PRO A 10 -6.91 -8.07 -13.09
CA PRO A 10 -7.66 -7.25 -14.04
C PRO A 10 -8.82 -6.46 -13.42
N ASN A 11 -9.39 -6.97 -12.33
CA ASN A 11 -10.50 -6.36 -11.62
C ASN A 11 -10.10 -5.81 -10.25
N GLN A 12 -8.88 -5.30 -10.14
CA GLN A 12 -8.40 -4.56 -8.98
C GLN A 12 -9.35 -3.39 -8.64
N LEU A 13 -9.60 -3.17 -7.35
CA LEU A 13 -10.37 -2.03 -6.87
C LEU A 13 -9.54 -1.21 -5.89
N ILE A 14 -9.45 0.10 -6.08
CA ILE A 14 -8.76 1.02 -5.18
C ILE A 14 -9.80 1.96 -4.54
N VAL A 15 -9.86 1.96 -3.21
CA VAL A 15 -10.68 2.88 -2.42
C VAL A 15 -9.77 3.81 -1.63
N ARG A 16 -9.96 5.13 -1.77
CA ARG A 16 -9.20 6.15 -1.04
C ARG A 16 -10.09 6.91 -0.05
N GLY A 17 -9.53 7.23 1.10
CA GLY A 17 -10.25 7.92 2.17
C GLY A 17 -9.38 8.29 3.36
N THR A 18 -10.02 8.80 4.39
CA THR A 18 -9.44 9.04 5.72
C THR A 18 -9.79 7.89 6.67
N LEU A 19 -9.22 7.87 7.87
CA LEU A 19 -9.59 6.88 8.89
C LEU A 19 -11.07 6.96 9.27
N ASP A 20 -11.68 8.14 9.14
CA ASP A 20 -13.06 8.41 9.52
C ASP A 20 -14.05 7.76 8.53
N ASP A 21 -13.78 7.89 7.22
CA ASP A 21 -14.75 7.53 6.17
C ASP A 21 -14.47 6.18 5.46
N ILE A 22 -13.27 5.61 5.63
CA ILE A 22 -12.85 4.46 4.83
C ILE A 22 -13.71 3.21 5.07
N ALA A 23 -14.19 3.02 6.30
CA ALA A 23 -15.00 1.85 6.66
C ALA A 23 -16.30 1.80 5.86
N ASP A 24 -16.98 2.94 5.71
CA ASP A 24 -18.23 3.02 4.96
C ASP A 24 -18.00 2.89 3.46
N LYS A 25 -16.90 3.47 2.94
CA LYS A 25 -16.53 3.32 1.53
C LYS A 25 -16.21 1.87 1.16
N ILE A 26 -15.51 1.13 2.02
CA ILE A 26 -15.22 -0.31 1.81
C ILE A 26 -16.52 -1.12 1.78
N LYS A 27 -17.47 -0.83 2.69
CA LYS A 27 -18.78 -1.50 2.73
C LYS A 27 -19.58 -1.24 1.46
N GLN A 28 -19.64 0.02 1.00
CA GLN A 28 -20.31 0.40 -0.25
C GLN A 28 -19.67 -0.29 -1.46
N ALA A 29 -18.35 -0.41 -1.47
CA ALA A 29 -17.58 -1.12 -2.49
C ALA A 29 -17.72 -2.66 -2.43
N LYS A 30 -18.43 -3.21 -1.43
CA LYS A 30 -18.64 -4.65 -1.21
C LYS A 30 -17.32 -5.44 -1.11
N ILE A 31 -16.25 -4.79 -0.66
CA ILE A 31 -14.97 -5.45 -0.41
C ILE A 31 -15.08 -6.24 0.89
N LYS A 32 -15.03 -7.57 0.80
CA LYS A 32 -15.12 -8.47 1.97
C LYS A 32 -13.81 -9.15 2.33
N SER A 33 -12.88 -9.24 1.38
CA SER A 33 -11.61 -9.98 1.53
C SER A 33 -10.62 -9.62 0.40
N THR A 34 -9.38 -10.09 0.54
CA THR A 34 -8.28 -9.92 -0.41
C THR A 34 -7.97 -8.44 -0.66
N ALA A 35 -7.72 -7.71 0.43
CA ALA A 35 -7.41 -6.29 0.38
C ALA A 35 -6.12 -5.95 1.13
N ILE A 36 -5.33 -5.05 0.55
CA ILE A 36 -4.16 -4.44 1.18
C ILE A 36 -4.55 -3.05 1.65
N ILE A 37 -4.21 -2.72 2.90
CA ILE A 37 -4.52 -1.42 3.50
C ILE A 37 -3.22 -0.63 3.65
N ILE A 38 -3.19 0.58 3.09
CA ILE A 38 -2.04 1.49 3.14
C ILE A 38 -2.43 2.73 3.95
N VAL A 39 -1.74 2.93 5.06
CA VAL A 39 -1.94 4.07 5.96
C VAL A 39 -0.64 4.86 6.04
N GLY A 40 -0.71 6.18 5.85
CA GLY A 40 0.44 7.08 5.97
C GLY A 40 0.64 7.99 4.77
N ARG A 41 1.64 8.88 4.90
CA ARG A 41 2.00 9.90 3.87
C ARG A 41 2.61 9.30 2.61
N VAL A 42 2.95 8.02 2.62
CA VAL A 42 3.39 7.25 1.44
C VAL A 42 2.43 7.38 0.25
N LEU A 43 1.15 7.67 0.51
CA LEU A 43 0.15 7.86 -0.56
C LEU A 43 0.21 9.24 -1.23
N THR A 44 0.92 10.20 -0.64
CA THR A 44 1.09 11.57 -1.14
C THR A 44 2.52 11.86 -1.58
N SER A 45 3.48 11.04 -1.17
CA SER A 45 4.87 11.16 -1.62
C SER A 45 4.98 10.76 -3.10
N THR A 46 5.64 11.59 -3.89
CA THR A 46 6.03 11.29 -5.28
C THR A 46 7.49 10.92 -5.41
N ASP A 47 8.29 11.25 -4.39
CA ASP A 47 9.73 11.03 -4.33
C ASP A 47 10.00 9.77 -3.50
N PHE A 48 10.30 8.67 -4.19
CA PHE A 48 10.72 7.43 -3.56
C PHE A 48 12.15 7.13 -3.99
N ALA A 49 13.05 6.98 -3.02
CA ALA A 49 14.32 6.34 -3.28
C ALA A 49 14.06 4.84 -3.51
N ASP A 50 14.60 4.28 -4.58
CA ASP A 50 14.50 2.84 -4.85
C ASP A 50 15.06 2.04 -3.67
N SER A 51 14.37 0.95 -3.34
CA SER A 51 14.77 0.09 -2.23
C SER A 51 16.12 -0.55 -2.53
N LYS A 52 17.11 -0.33 -1.66
CA LYS A 52 18.43 -0.97 -1.74
C LYS A 52 18.41 -2.48 -1.42
N LEU A 53 17.22 -3.09 -1.27
CA LEU A 53 17.05 -4.50 -0.89
C LEU A 53 17.83 -5.47 -1.79
N TYR A 54 17.96 -5.12 -3.07
CA TYR A 54 18.73 -5.87 -4.07
C TYR A 54 19.84 -5.05 -4.71
N SER A 55 20.21 -3.90 -4.13
CA SER A 55 21.32 -3.13 -4.65
C SER A 55 22.61 -3.96 -4.49
N PRO A 56 23.34 -4.25 -5.58
CA PRO A 56 24.58 -5.03 -5.51
C PRO A 56 25.67 -4.32 -4.70
N GLU A 57 25.51 -3.02 -4.45
CA GLU A 57 26.40 -2.17 -3.64
C GLU A 57 26.02 -2.18 -2.15
N PHE A 58 24.94 -2.86 -1.75
CA PHE A 58 24.50 -2.93 -0.36
C PHE A 58 25.34 -3.94 0.43
N SER A 59 26.40 -3.45 1.07
CA SER A 59 27.22 -4.26 1.99
C SER A 59 26.43 -4.57 3.27
N HIS A 60 26.27 -5.87 3.57
CA HIS A 60 25.61 -6.32 4.80
C HIS A 60 26.46 -5.93 6.01
N GLY A 61 25.98 -4.99 6.82
CA GLY A 61 26.55 -4.68 8.12
C GLY A 61 26.22 -5.78 9.14
N PHE A 62 26.76 -6.99 8.97
CA PHE A 62 26.71 -7.99 10.02
C PHE A 62 27.86 -7.74 11.01
N ARG A 63 27.45 -7.18 12.15
CA ARG A 63 28.02 -7.21 13.51
C ARG A 63 29.46 -7.77 13.66
N SER A 64 30.36 -6.89 14.08
CA SER A 64 31.46 -7.20 15.00
C SER A 64 31.13 -6.66 16.39
#